data_AF-A0A523TN57-F1
#
_entry.id   AF-A0A523TN57-F1
#
_cell.length_a   1.000
_cell.length_b   1.000
_cell.length_c   1.000
_cell.angle_alpha   90.00
_cell.angle_beta   90.00
_cell.angle_gamma   90.00
#
_symmetry.space_group_name_H-M   'P 1'
#
loop_
_entity.id
_entity.type
_entity.pdbx_description
1 polymer ?
#
loop_
_entity_poly.entity_id
_entity_poly.type
_entity_poly.pdbx_seq_one_letter_code
_entity_poly.pdbx_strand_id
1 'polypeptide(L)'
;MSTNHFFILYLIMLFLQTVHIFEEIGFKAYEVVGSLNKYLIAASFLVFASYLPLILILLDIRAGYFLAFFAAILALGNGIIHLIGYIKTKSFRGTVGSGVFSGIPLGIIGGIVLIQLLSIVR
;
A
#
# COMPACT_ATOMS: atom_id res chain seq x y z
N MET A 1 19.05 -8.45 -10.20
CA MET A 1 18.00 -9.25 -9.52
C MET A 1 16.98 -9.67 -10.57
N SER A 2 16.42 -10.88 -10.52
CA SER A 2 15.47 -11.35 -11.54
C SER A 2 14.10 -10.69 -11.39
N THR A 3 13.38 -10.49 -12.50
CA THR A 3 12.02 -9.93 -12.57
C THR A 3 11.07 -10.62 -11.58
N ASN A 4 11.26 -11.93 -11.34
CA ASN A 4 10.50 -12.72 -10.38
C ASN A 4 10.51 -12.18 -8.95
N HIS A 5 11.63 -11.60 -8.49
CA HIS A 5 11.72 -11.03 -7.14
C HIS A 5 10.85 -9.77 -7.00
N PHE A 6 10.87 -8.90 -8.01
CA PHE A 6 10.02 -7.71 -8.05
C PHE A 6 8.54 -8.09 -8.02
N PHE A 7 8.14 -9.08 -8.84
CA PHE A 7 6.77 -9.58 -8.87
C PHE A 7 6.29 -10.08 -7.50
N ILE A 8 7.11 -10.87 -6.80
CA ILE A 8 6.78 -11.39 -5.47
C ILE A 8 6.59 -10.23 -4.47
N LEU A 9 7.52 -9.27 -4.44
CA LEU A 9 7.43 -8.13 -3.53
C LEU A 9 6.22 -7.26 -3.82
N TYR A 10 5.90 -7.05 -5.10
CA TYR A 10 4.72 -6.29 -5.49
C TYR A 10 3.43 -7.02 -5.10
N LEU A 11 3.36 -8.34 -5.26
CA LEU A 11 2.22 -9.15 -4.78
C LEU A 11 2.07 -9.09 -3.25
N ILE A 12 3.18 -9.13 -2.51
CA ILE A 12 3.15 -8.95 -1.05
C ILE A 12 2.64 -7.55 -0.70
N MET A 13 3.07 -6.51 -1.43
CA MET A 13 2.60 -5.14 -1.22
C MET A 13 1.08 -5.04 -1.45
N LEU A 14 0.56 -5.66 -2.51
CA LEU A 14 -0.88 -5.71 -2.80
C LEU A 14 -1.65 -6.44 -1.70
N PHE A 15 -1.16 -7.59 -1.27
CA PHE A 15 -1.75 -8.34 -0.18
C PHE A 15 -1.82 -7.48 1.10
N LEU A 16 -0.72 -6.84 1.49
CA LEU A 16 -0.67 -5.97 2.68
C LEU A 16 -1.57 -4.75 2.54
N GLN A 17 -1.71 -4.16 1.35
CA GLN A 17 -2.65 -3.08 1.09
C GLN A 17 -4.10 -3.54 1.31
N THR A 18 -4.47 -4.73 0.83
CA THR A 18 -5.80 -5.30 1.06
C THR A 18 -6.05 -5.61 2.53
N VAL A 19 -5.09 -6.23 3.22
CA VAL A 19 -5.18 -6.46 4.67
C VAL A 19 -5.33 -5.14 5.42
N HIS A 20 -4.60 -4.10 5.01
CA HIS A 20 -4.71 -2.79 5.63
C HIS A 20 -6.08 -2.18 5.48
N ILE A 21 -6.68 -2.23 4.28
CA ILE A 21 -8.07 -1.80 4.05
C ILE A 21 -9.04 -2.54 5.00
N PHE A 22 -8.90 -3.85 5.18
CA PHE A 22 -9.74 -4.59 6.11
C PHE A 22 -9.52 -4.17 7.57
N GLU A 23 -8.28 -3.90 7.96
CA GLU A 23 -7.95 -3.37 9.28
C GLU A 23 -8.59 -1.98 9.49
N GLU A 24 -8.54 -1.10 8.48
CA GLU A 24 -9.18 0.22 8.53
C GLU A 24 -10.70 0.11 8.72
N ILE A 25 -11.34 -0.84 8.02
CA ILE A 25 -12.77 -1.13 8.18
C ILE A 25 -13.05 -1.65 9.59
N GLY A 26 -12.25 -2.58 10.08
CA GLY A 26 -12.38 -3.15 11.43
C GLY A 26 -12.26 -2.09 12.54
N PHE A 27 -11.41 -1.08 12.34
CA PHE A 27 -11.27 0.05 13.27
C PHE A 27 -12.20 1.23 13.00
N LYS A 28 -13.09 1.11 12.02
CA LYS A 28 -14.10 2.11 11.63
C LYS A 28 -13.54 3.41 11.04
N ALA A 29 -12.44 3.35 10.28
CA ALA A 29 -11.90 4.51 9.55
C ALA A 29 -12.95 5.22 8.68
N TYR A 30 -13.95 4.48 8.17
CA TYR A 30 -15.04 5.03 7.36
C TYR A 30 -15.87 6.09 8.09
N GLU A 31 -15.82 6.16 9.43
CA GLU A 31 -16.47 7.22 10.22
C GLU A 31 -15.88 8.61 9.87
N VAL A 32 -14.61 8.69 9.50
CA VAL A 32 -13.96 9.93 9.02
C VAL A 32 -14.56 10.42 7.71
N VAL A 33 -14.96 9.50 6.83
CA VAL A 33 -15.60 9.77 5.53
C VAL A 33 -17.13 9.89 5.67
N GLY A 34 -17.68 9.56 6.84
CA GLY A 34 -19.11 9.61 7.16
C GLY A 34 -19.97 8.55 6.45
N SER A 35 -19.37 7.57 5.77
CA SER A 35 -20.13 6.52 5.07
C SER A 35 -19.27 5.30 4.73
N LEU A 36 -19.70 4.12 5.21
CA LEU A 36 -19.10 2.84 4.83
C LEU A 36 -19.16 2.61 3.31
N ASN A 37 -20.28 2.95 2.66
CA ASN A 37 -20.43 2.72 1.22
C ASN A 37 -19.42 3.57 0.40
N LYS A 38 -19.28 4.86 0.73
CA LYS A 38 -18.28 5.73 0.08
C LYS A 38 -16.85 5.21 0.29
N TYR A 39 -16.56 4.76 1.51
CA TYR A 39 -15.27 4.16 1.83
C TYR A 39 -15.01 2.88 1.01
N LEU A 40 -15.98 1.96 0.93
CA LEU A 40 -15.83 0.72 0.16
C LEU A 40 -15.66 0.96 -1.35
N ILE A 41 -16.35 1.96 -1.92
CA ILE A 41 -16.17 2.36 -3.32
C ILE A 41 -14.73 2.85 -3.54
N ALA A 42 -14.23 3.75 -2.69
CA ALA A 42 -12.86 4.26 -2.78
C ALA A 42 -11.83 3.14 -2.59
N ALA A 43 -12.03 2.25 -1.62
CA ALA A 43 -11.18 1.10 -1.36
C ALA A 43 -11.16 0.13 -2.55
N SER A 44 -12.31 -0.11 -3.18
CA SER A 44 -12.41 -0.97 -4.38
C SER A 44 -11.62 -0.38 -5.55
N PHE A 45 -11.76 0.94 -5.77
CA PHE A 45 -10.99 1.64 -6.79
C PHE A 45 -9.49 1.61 -6.49
N LEU A 46 -9.09 1.81 -5.23
CA LEU A 46 -7.70 1.73 -4.79
C LEU A 46 -7.09 0.34 -5.02
N VAL A 47 -7.82 -0.73 -4.69
CA VAL A 47 -7.39 -2.10 -4.97
C VAL A 47 -7.21 -2.29 -6.48
N PHE A 48 -8.22 -1.96 -7.29
CA PHE A 48 -8.12 -2.06 -8.75
C PHE A 48 -6.91 -1.29 -9.31
N ALA A 49 -6.74 -0.03 -8.91
CA ALA A 49 -5.64 0.81 -9.34
C ALA A 49 -4.28 0.26 -8.91
N SER A 50 -4.22 -0.45 -7.79
CA SER A 50 -2.99 -1.08 -7.30
C SER A 50 -2.61 -2.32 -8.11
N TYR A 51 -3.56 -3.03 -8.74
CA TYR A 51 -3.24 -4.15 -9.63
C TYR A 51 -2.82 -3.72 -11.05
N LEU A 52 -3.22 -2.53 -11.49
CA LEU A 52 -2.93 -2.02 -12.83
C LEU A 52 -1.42 -1.99 -13.18
N PRO A 53 -0.49 -1.57 -12.29
CA PRO A 53 0.95 -1.64 -12.54
C PRO A 53 1.43 -3.04 -12.86
N LEU A 54 0.94 -4.05 -12.13
CA LEU A 54 1.32 -5.45 -12.31
C LEU A 54 0.90 -5.95 -13.70
N ILE A 55 -0.34 -5.63 -14.11
CA ILE A 55 -0.88 -6.00 -15.43
C ILE A 55 -0.06 -5.35 -16.55
N LEU A 56 0.24 -4.06 -16.44
CA LEU A 56 1.02 -3.34 -17.45
C LEU A 56 2.44 -3.88 -17.57
N ILE A 57 3.09 -4.23 -16.44
CA ILE A 57 4.42 -4.84 -16.45
C ILE A 57 4.38 -6.23 -17.10
N LEU A 58 3.35 -7.05 -16.84
CA LEU A 58 3.16 -8.36 -17.49
C LEU A 58 2.93 -8.25 -19.00
N LEU A 59 2.42 -7.11 -19.48
CA LEU A 59 2.23 -6.80 -20.90
C LEU A 59 3.44 -6.09 -21.52
N ASP A 60 4.58 -6.04 -20.82
CA ASP A 60 5.80 -5.34 -21.24
C ASP A 60 5.60 -3.82 -21.49
N ILE A 61 4.59 -3.21 -20.87
CA ILE A 61 4.30 -1.78 -20.98
C ILE A 61 5.07 -1.01 -19.90
N ARG A 62 6.02 -0.16 -20.34
CA ARG A 62 6.89 0.63 -19.46
C ARG A 62 6.13 1.52 -18.46
N ALA A 63 4.94 2.00 -18.82
CA ALA A 63 4.09 2.79 -17.93
C ALA A 63 3.79 2.08 -16.59
N GLY A 64 3.77 0.73 -16.58
CA GLY A 64 3.54 -0.05 -15.37
C GLY A 64 4.59 0.19 -14.28
N TYR A 65 5.87 0.38 -14.64
CA TYR A 65 6.92 0.68 -13.65
C TYR A 65 6.75 2.06 -13.01
N PHE A 66 6.30 3.06 -13.77
CA PHE A 66 6.00 4.39 -13.23
C PHE A 66 4.83 4.35 -12.25
N LEU A 67 3.76 3.64 -12.59
CA LEU A 67 2.62 3.50 -11.68
C LEU A 67 2.98 2.67 -10.44
N ALA A 68 3.82 1.64 -10.58
CA ALA A 68 4.36 0.88 -9.46
C ALA A 68 5.18 1.76 -8.51
N PHE A 69 5.91 2.75 -9.05
CA PHE A 69 6.69 3.71 -8.27
C PHE A 69 5.80 4.60 -7.40
N PHE A 70 4.71 5.14 -7.97
CA PHE A 70 3.73 5.89 -7.20
C PHE A 70 3.06 5.04 -6.11
N ALA A 71 2.66 3.81 -6.42
CA ALA A 71 2.09 2.90 -5.43
C ALA A 71 3.06 2.61 -4.27
N ALA A 72 4.34 2.40 -4.58
CA ALA A 72 5.38 2.16 -3.58
C ALA A 72 5.62 3.37 -2.67
N ILE A 73 5.56 4.60 -3.21
CA ILE A 73 5.63 5.84 -2.41
C ILE A 73 4.45 5.93 -1.45
N LEU A 74 3.23 5.67 -1.91
CA LEU A 74 2.04 5.72 -1.06
C LEU A 74 2.10 4.67 0.05
N ALA A 75 2.53 3.45 -0.27
CA ALA A 75 2.75 2.39 0.71
C ALA A 75 3.77 2.80 1.78
N LEU A 76 4.92 3.35 1.37
CA LEU A 76 5.94 3.86 2.28
C LEU A 76 5.38 5.00 3.18
N GLY A 77 4.66 5.95 2.58
CA GLY A 77 4.00 7.04 3.29
C GLY A 77 3.03 6.55 4.36
N ASN A 78 2.19 5.55 4.03
CA ASN A 78 1.29 4.90 4.99
C ASN A 78 2.07 4.31 6.17
N GLY A 79 3.15 3.58 5.92
CA GLY A 79 3.97 3.03 7.00
C GLY A 79 4.59 4.10 7.90
N ILE A 80 5.05 5.22 7.33
CA ILE A 80 5.60 6.34 8.10
C ILE A 80 4.52 6.98 8.98
N ILE A 81 3.33 7.25 8.44
CA ILE A 81 2.20 7.83 9.18
C ILE A 81 1.84 6.94 10.37
N HIS A 82 1.76 5.62 10.16
CA HIS A 82 1.45 4.65 11.22
C HIS A 82 2.54 4.51 12.26
N LEU A 83 3.82 4.53 11.85
CA LEU A 83 4.94 4.51 12.77
C LEU A 83 4.95 5.77 13.66
N ILE A 84 4.77 6.95 13.08
CA ILE A 84 4.69 8.22 13.83
C ILE A 84 3.49 8.19 14.77
N GLY A 85 2.34 7.72 14.28
CA GLY A 85 1.12 7.57 15.07
C GLY A 85 1.32 6.65 16.28
N TYR A 86 1.95 5.48 16.08
CA TYR A 86 2.30 4.56 17.16
C TYR A 86 3.25 5.19 18.18
N ILE A 87 4.30 5.88 17.72
CA ILE A 87 5.27 6.53 18.61
C ILE A 87 4.57 7.55 19.52
N LYS A 88 3.63 8.33 18.97
CA LYS A 88 2.88 9.38 19.68
C LYS A 88 1.82 8.82 20.63
N THR A 89 1.07 7.80 20.20
CA THR A 89 -0.11 7.30 20.95
C THR A 89 0.18 6.07 21.81
N LYS A 90 1.31 5.38 21.56
CA LYS A 90 1.64 4.05 22.10
C LYS A 90 0.53 3.01 21.88
N SER A 91 -0.31 3.22 20.87
CA SER A 91 -1.47 2.38 20.57
C SER A 91 -1.29 1.66 19.26
N PHE A 92 -1.65 0.37 19.23
CA PHE A 92 -1.71 -0.44 18.01
C PHE A 92 -2.69 0.10 16.96
N ARG A 93 -3.57 1.01 17.38
CA ARG A 93 -4.44 1.74 16.48
C ARG A 93 -3.71 2.77 15.63
N GLY A 94 -2.42 3.05 15.86
CA GLY A 94 -1.56 3.88 15.00
C GLY A 94 -2.04 5.33 14.87
N THR A 95 -3.11 5.53 14.10
CA THR A 95 -3.77 6.81 13.85
C THR A 95 -5.30 6.73 14.10
N VAL A 96 -6.06 7.68 13.56
CA VAL A 96 -7.53 7.63 13.60
C VAL A 96 -8.00 6.63 12.56
N GLY A 97 -8.26 5.40 12.99
CA GLY A 97 -9.03 4.43 12.21
C GLY A 97 -8.26 3.33 11.52
N SER A 98 -6.93 3.24 11.59
CA SER A 98 -6.20 2.08 11.04
C SER A 98 -4.91 1.73 11.76
N GLY A 99 -4.63 0.43 11.85
CA GLY A 99 -3.64 -0.11 12.77
C GLY A 99 -2.22 -0.18 12.24
N VAL A 100 -1.32 -0.44 13.17
CA VAL A 100 0.13 -0.54 12.94
C VAL A 100 0.49 -1.90 12.32
N PHE A 101 -0.37 -2.91 12.49
CA PHE A 101 -0.08 -4.31 12.17
C PHE A 101 0.12 -4.54 10.67
N SER A 102 -0.69 -3.93 9.81
CA SER A 102 -0.47 -3.98 8.37
C SER A 102 0.15 -2.70 7.81
N GLY A 103 -0.05 -1.55 8.46
CA GLY A 103 0.49 -0.26 8.00
C GLY A 103 2.02 -0.22 7.94
N ILE A 104 2.71 -0.66 9.00
CA ILE A 104 4.18 -0.66 9.01
C ILE A 104 4.76 -1.68 8.02
N PRO A 105 4.34 -2.96 8.01
CA PRO A 105 4.83 -3.92 7.02
C PRO A 105 4.60 -3.46 5.58
N LEU A 106 3.43 -2.87 5.28
CA LEU A 106 3.13 -2.30 3.98
C LEU A 106 4.18 -1.24 3.59
N GLY A 107 4.53 -0.34 4.51
CA GLY A 107 5.55 0.68 4.24
C GLY A 107 6.95 0.12 4.06
N ILE A 108 7.33 -0.91 4.81
CA ILE A 108 8.63 -1.59 4.64
C ILE A 108 8.72 -2.21 3.25
N ILE A 109 7.69 -2.96 2.84
CA ILE A 109 7.65 -3.59 1.52
C ILE A 109 7.60 -2.53 0.42
N GLY A 110 6.82 -1.45 0.59
CA GLY A 110 6.80 -0.30 -0.31
C GLY A 110 8.19 0.31 -0.51
N GLY A 111 8.95 0.49 0.57
CA GLY A 111 10.33 0.97 0.51
C GLY A 111 11.27 0.04 -0.27
N ILE A 112 11.16 -1.28 -0.06
CA ILE A 112 11.95 -2.27 -0.82
C ILE A 112 11.60 -2.22 -2.31
N VAL A 113 10.30 -2.20 -2.65
CA VAL A 113 9.83 -2.08 -4.04
C VAL A 113 10.36 -0.79 -4.68
N LEU A 114 10.32 0.32 -3.96
CA LEU A 114 10.82 1.61 -4.44
C LEU A 114 12.33 1.55 -4.78
N ILE A 115 13.14 0.95 -3.91
CA ILE A 115 14.58 0.76 -4.16
C ILE A 115 14.81 -0.09 -5.40
N GLN A 116 14.03 -1.16 -5.59
CA GLN A 116 14.13 -1.99 -6.79
C GLN A 116 13.76 -1.23 -8.06
N LEU A 117 12.67 -0.46 -8.04
CA LEU A 117 12.27 0.36 -9.18
C LEU A 117 13.33 1.38 -9.57
N LEU A 118 13.98 2.02 -8.59
CA LEU A 118 15.11 2.94 -8.84
C LEU A 118 16.30 2.25 -9.52
N SER A 119 16.47 0.94 -9.33
CA SER A 119 17.53 0.17 -10.01
C SER A 119 17.14 -0.28 -11.42
N ILE A 120 15.84 -0.31 -11.76
CA ILE A 120 15.31 -0.74 -13.06
C ILE A 120 15.14 0.43 -14.02
N VAL A 121 14.83 1.62 -13.49
CA VAL A 121 14.57 2.84 -14.28
C VAL A 121 15.85 3.64 -14.57
N ARG A 122 16.97 3.31 -13.91
CA ARG A 122 18.32 3.80 -14.25
C ARG A 122 18.90 3.04 -15.43
#